data_AF-A0A4Z1IWM3-F1
#
_entry.id   AF-A0A4Z1IWM3-F1
#
_cell.length_a   1.000
_cell.length_b   1.000
_cell.length_c   1.000
_cell.angle_alpha   90.00
_cell.angle_beta   90.00
_cell.angle_gamma   90.00
#
_symmetry.space_group_name_H-M   'P 1'
#
loop_
_entity.id
_entity.type
_entity.pdbx_description
1 polymer ?
#
loop_
_entity_poly.entity_id
_entity_poly.type
_entity_poly.pdbx_seq_one_letter_code
_entity_poly.pdbx_strand_id
1 'polypeptide(L)'
;MSEEDLITVGRFYDYKLMELLLELKRDNVKVTEEVVKAAAGNRHDGYEVMKLLFEKRGEEITITEKVVTAAAGNLNNGYKIMELLFEKRGEEITITEKTITTAAGNTNSGKLIIMLLLEKKSEKVVITKKVVEAAAGNLRFGKEIIMLLLEKPGDDVIIPKEIVVIIAGKFDVKVVALLLEKQRERIVITEEVMKAAAGNNPYGRGIIKLFMEKRGGEVIITEEVVIAGVRNKMIGQKRVMLLMKHQQLLKTPLLS
;
A
#
# COMPACT_ATOMS: atom_id res chain seq x y z
N MET A 1 -25.59 21.83 23.22
CA MET A 1 -24.60 21.40 22.22
C MET A 1 -23.88 20.21 22.79
N SER A 2 -23.85 19.10 22.06
CA SER A 2 -23.37 17.79 22.46
C SER A 2 -22.05 17.45 21.75
N GLU A 3 -21.41 16.36 22.16
CA GLU A 3 -20.28 15.78 21.42
C GLU A 3 -20.63 15.51 19.95
N GLU A 4 -21.88 15.12 19.66
CA GLU A 4 -22.38 14.86 18.30
C GLU A 4 -22.30 16.10 17.41
N ASP A 5 -22.51 17.29 17.98
CA ASP A 5 -22.38 18.55 17.25
C ASP A 5 -20.93 18.80 16.83
N LEU A 6 -19.96 18.52 17.73
CA LEU A 6 -18.53 18.61 17.41
C LEU A 6 -18.10 17.55 16.39
N ILE A 7 -18.62 16.32 16.48
CA ILE A 7 -18.35 15.26 15.50
C ILE A 7 -18.88 15.68 14.13
N THR A 8 -20.11 16.19 14.06
CA THR A 8 -20.76 16.60 12.82
C THR A 8 -20.03 17.76 12.17
N VAL A 9 -19.74 18.82 12.93
CA VAL A 9 -18.99 19.98 12.44
C VAL A 9 -17.58 19.56 12.04
N GLY A 10 -16.89 18.82 12.90
CA GLY A 10 -15.55 18.33 12.65
C GLY A 10 -15.45 17.47 11.40
N ARG A 11 -16.49 16.70 11.04
CA ARG A 11 -16.49 15.81 9.88
C ARG A 11 -16.77 16.50 8.55
N PHE A 12 -17.64 17.52 8.54
CA PHE A 12 -18.26 18.00 7.29
C PHE A 12 -18.08 19.49 7.02
N TYR A 13 -17.72 20.30 8.01
CA TYR A 13 -17.74 21.75 7.91
C TYR A 13 -16.33 22.35 7.97
N ASP A 14 -16.25 23.65 7.72
CA ASP A 14 -15.02 24.43 7.76
C ASP A 14 -14.56 24.73 9.20
N TYR A 15 -13.32 25.22 9.31
CA TYR A 15 -12.73 25.56 10.59
C TYR A 15 -13.45 26.70 11.32
N LYS A 16 -14.16 27.60 10.62
CA LYS A 16 -14.83 28.76 11.23
C LYS A 16 -16.01 28.32 12.08
N LEU A 17 -16.79 27.36 11.59
CA LEU A 17 -17.88 26.80 12.38
C LEU A 17 -17.33 26.05 13.60
N MET A 18 -16.25 25.28 13.44
CA MET A 18 -15.58 24.63 14.57
C MET A 18 -15.08 25.66 15.59
N GLU A 19 -14.47 26.75 15.16
CA GLU A 19 -13.97 27.81 16.03
C GLU A 19 -15.10 28.43 16.85
N LEU A 20 -16.21 28.79 16.20
CA LEU A 20 -17.37 29.34 16.88
C LEU A 20 -17.91 28.38 17.95
N LEU A 21 -17.97 27.07 17.67
CA LEU A 21 -18.42 26.09 18.65
C LEU A 21 -17.48 25.99 19.85
N LEU A 22 -16.16 26.03 19.61
CA LEU A 22 -15.16 25.98 20.69
C LEU A 22 -15.18 27.25 21.54
N GLU A 23 -15.43 28.42 20.96
CA GLU A 23 -15.47 29.70 21.66
C GLU A 23 -16.72 29.89 22.51
N LEU A 24 -17.89 29.53 21.99
CA LEU A 24 -19.16 29.73 22.70
C LEU A 24 -19.28 28.90 23.99
N LYS A 25 -18.49 27.82 24.13
CA LYS A 25 -18.69 26.79 25.15
C LYS A 25 -17.38 26.15 25.65
N ARG A 26 -16.34 26.96 25.85
CA ARG A 26 -14.98 26.56 26.24
C ARG A 26 -14.91 25.41 27.27
N ASP A 27 -15.81 25.40 28.26
CA ASP A 27 -15.79 24.44 29.38
C ASP A 27 -16.85 23.31 29.31
N ASN A 28 -17.76 23.31 28.33
CA ASN A 28 -18.96 22.45 28.37
C ASN A 28 -18.89 21.18 27.51
N VAL A 29 -17.92 21.04 26.61
CA VAL A 29 -17.79 19.85 25.75
C VAL A 29 -16.32 19.47 25.61
N LYS A 30 -16.00 18.21 25.91
CA LYS A 30 -14.65 17.63 25.77
C LYS A 30 -14.38 17.24 24.32
N VAL A 31 -13.16 17.48 23.84
CA VAL A 31 -12.69 16.95 22.56
C VAL A 31 -12.31 15.48 22.76
N THR A 32 -13.14 14.58 22.26
CA THR A 32 -12.94 13.12 22.38
C THR A 32 -12.20 12.54 21.18
N GLU A 33 -11.80 11.26 21.27
CA GLU A 33 -11.23 10.52 20.14
C GLU A 33 -12.10 10.62 18.87
N GLU A 34 -13.43 10.51 19.01
CA GLU A 34 -14.34 10.50 17.86
C GLU A 34 -14.46 11.89 17.21
N VAL A 35 -14.35 12.98 17.98
CA VAL A 35 -14.23 14.35 17.44
C VAL A 35 -12.92 14.50 16.64
N VAL A 36 -11.79 14.06 17.21
CA VAL A 36 -10.48 14.17 16.54
C VAL A 36 -10.43 13.32 15.28
N LYS A 37 -10.96 12.09 15.33
CA LYS A 37 -11.07 11.20 14.17
C LYS A 37 -11.98 11.79 13.09
N ALA A 38 -13.09 12.44 13.47
CA ALA A 38 -13.98 13.12 12.54
C ALA A 38 -13.24 14.26 11.82
N ALA A 39 -12.52 15.09 12.56
CA ALA A 39 -11.68 16.15 12.01
C ALA A 39 -10.57 15.62 11.08
N ALA A 40 -9.86 14.57 11.48
CA ALA A 40 -8.84 13.93 10.65
C ALA A 40 -9.41 13.36 9.34
N GLY A 41 -10.65 12.86 9.38
CA GLY A 41 -11.37 12.35 8.22
C GLY A 41 -12.08 13.41 7.35
N ASN A 42 -12.08 14.68 7.76
CA ASN A 42 -12.78 15.74 7.06
C ASN A 42 -12.08 16.11 5.75
N ARG A 43 -12.74 15.81 4.64
CA ARG A 43 -12.22 16.05 3.28
C ARG A 43 -12.38 17.49 2.82
N HIS A 44 -13.21 18.29 3.48
CA HIS A 44 -13.39 19.69 3.12
C HIS A 44 -12.25 20.54 3.69
N ASP A 45 -12.10 20.54 5.02
CA ASP A 45 -11.20 21.46 5.72
C ASP A 45 -10.49 20.81 6.93
N GLY A 46 -10.36 19.48 6.89
CA GLY A 46 -9.84 18.71 8.02
C GLY A 46 -8.44 19.13 8.51
N TYR A 47 -7.61 19.73 7.65
CA TYR A 47 -6.32 20.25 8.09
C TYR A 47 -6.47 21.46 9.02
N GLU A 48 -7.24 22.48 8.63
CA GLU A 48 -7.45 23.67 9.45
C GLU A 48 -8.25 23.34 10.71
N VAL A 49 -9.22 22.44 10.62
CA VAL A 49 -9.96 21.93 11.79
C VAL A 49 -9.01 21.21 12.77
N MET A 50 -8.15 20.31 12.28
CA MET A 50 -7.18 19.61 13.14
C MET A 50 -6.19 20.57 13.79
N LYS A 51 -5.69 21.55 13.02
CA LYS A 51 -4.79 22.59 13.52
C LYS A 51 -5.44 23.40 14.65
N LEU A 52 -6.67 23.87 14.42
CA LEU A 52 -7.47 24.60 15.41
C LEU A 52 -7.71 23.78 16.69
N LEU A 53 -8.02 22.49 16.56
CA LEU A 53 -8.20 21.60 17.70
C LEU A 53 -6.92 21.48 18.54
N PHE A 54 -5.75 21.34 17.91
CA PHE A 54 -4.47 21.34 18.64
C PHE A 54 -4.18 22.68 19.32
N GLU A 55 -4.47 23.80 18.66
CA GLU A 55 -4.22 25.14 19.20
C GLU A 55 -5.11 25.46 20.41
N LYS A 56 -6.40 25.11 20.33
CA LYS A 56 -7.38 25.48 21.36
C LYS A 56 -7.53 24.42 22.45
N ARG A 57 -7.32 23.13 22.14
CA ARG A 57 -7.65 21.97 23.00
C ARG A 57 -6.60 20.85 22.96
N GLY A 58 -5.35 21.18 22.64
CA GLY A 58 -4.29 20.17 22.41
C GLY A 58 -4.02 19.21 23.56
N GLU A 59 -4.28 19.60 24.81
CA GLU A 59 -4.14 18.73 26.01
C GLU A 59 -5.20 17.61 26.07
N GLU A 60 -6.34 17.78 25.39
CA GLU A 60 -7.42 16.79 25.36
C GLU A 60 -7.24 15.77 24.23
N ILE A 61 -6.35 16.06 23.29
CA ILE A 61 -6.15 15.25 22.09
C ILE A 61 -5.19 14.11 22.38
N THR A 62 -5.66 12.89 22.14
CA THR A 62 -4.82 11.68 22.09
C THR A 62 -4.86 11.12 20.67
N ILE A 63 -3.69 10.76 20.13
CA ILE A 63 -3.58 10.22 18.77
C ILE A 63 -3.65 8.70 18.81
N THR A 64 -4.83 8.18 18.47
CA THR A 64 -5.08 6.74 18.39
C THR A 64 -4.93 6.19 16.97
N GLU A 65 -4.90 4.86 16.82
CA GLU A 65 -4.91 4.21 15.51
C GLU A 65 -6.09 4.69 14.64
N LYS A 66 -7.27 4.93 15.21
CA LYS A 66 -8.44 5.37 14.45
C LYS A 66 -8.22 6.75 13.84
N VAL A 67 -7.62 7.67 14.60
CA VAL A 67 -7.28 9.02 14.13
C VAL A 67 -6.25 8.95 13.02
N VAL A 68 -5.17 8.18 13.21
CA VAL A 68 -4.10 7.99 12.22
C VAL A 68 -4.65 7.37 10.94
N THR A 69 -5.51 6.36 11.05
CA THR A 69 -6.14 5.71 9.90
C THR A 69 -7.09 6.67 9.16
N ALA A 70 -7.86 7.50 9.89
CA ALA A 70 -8.73 8.50 9.28
C ALA A 70 -7.91 9.55 8.50
N ALA A 71 -6.81 10.04 9.07
CA ALA A 71 -5.87 10.94 8.41
C ALA A 71 -5.25 10.29 7.16
N ALA A 72 -4.75 9.07 7.27
CA ALA A 72 -4.15 8.33 6.16
C ALA A 72 -5.14 8.10 4.99
N GLY A 73 -6.42 7.95 5.30
CA GLY A 73 -7.51 7.76 4.32
C GLY A 73 -8.12 9.05 3.77
N ASN A 74 -7.70 10.21 4.27
CA ASN A 74 -8.20 11.49 3.80
C ASN A 74 -7.61 11.83 2.43
N LEU A 75 -8.48 11.88 1.41
CA LEU A 75 -8.05 12.08 0.03
C LEU A 75 -7.65 13.53 -0.27
N ASN A 76 -8.06 14.51 0.53
CA ASN A 76 -7.81 15.92 0.23
C ASN A 76 -6.62 16.44 1.05
N ASN A 77 -6.65 16.21 2.36
CA ASN A 77 -5.68 16.77 3.31
C ASN A 77 -4.83 15.71 4.03
N GLY A 78 -4.93 14.43 3.65
CA GLY A 78 -4.34 13.33 4.43
C GLY A 78 -2.86 13.45 4.70
N TYR A 79 -2.04 13.87 3.72
CA TYR A 79 -0.61 14.08 3.95
C TYR A 79 -0.35 15.20 4.99
N LYS A 80 -0.97 16.37 4.83
CA LYS A 80 -0.79 17.51 5.75
C LYS A 80 -1.27 17.19 7.16
N ILE A 81 -2.39 16.46 7.29
CA ILE A 81 -2.89 16.01 8.59
C ILE A 81 -1.90 15.02 9.21
N MET A 82 -1.41 14.04 8.47
CA MET A 82 -0.40 13.09 8.97
C MET A 82 0.89 13.79 9.43
N GLU A 83 1.37 14.77 8.67
CA GLU A 83 2.53 15.60 9.03
C GLU A 83 2.31 16.35 10.35
N LEU A 84 1.16 17.00 10.50
CA LEU A 84 0.75 17.69 11.73
C LEU A 84 0.67 16.72 12.93
N LEU A 85 0.12 15.51 12.74
CA LEU A 85 0.04 14.51 13.80
C LEU A 85 1.44 14.11 14.30
N PHE A 86 2.38 13.87 13.37
CA PHE A 86 3.77 13.55 13.74
C PHE A 86 4.48 14.72 14.41
N GLU A 87 4.24 15.96 13.95
CA GLU A 87 4.81 17.17 14.55
C GLU A 87 4.34 17.35 16.00
N LYS A 88 3.03 17.18 16.27
CA LYS A 88 2.45 17.46 17.60
C LYS A 88 2.57 16.31 18.58
N ARG A 89 2.46 15.06 18.11
CA ARG A 89 2.29 13.85 18.96
C ARG A 89 2.93 12.60 18.34
N GLY A 90 4.05 12.73 17.63
CA GLY A 90 4.69 11.62 16.91
C GLY A 90 5.02 10.38 17.76
N GLU A 91 5.28 10.55 19.05
CA GLU A 91 5.53 9.45 19.99
C GLU A 91 4.27 8.57 20.20
N GLU A 92 3.08 9.18 20.23
CA GLU A 92 1.79 8.47 20.42
C GLU A 92 1.39 7.65 19.17
N ILE A 93 1.89 8.02 17.99
CA ILE A 93 1.48 7.40 16.72
C ILE A 93 1.93 5.94 16.67
N THR A 94 0.96 5.04 16.71
CA THR A 94 1.19 3.62 16.43
C THR A 94 0.85 3.32 14.99
N ILE A 95 1.81 2.76 14.24
CA ILE A 95 1.61 2.33 12.86
C ILE A 95 1.14 0.89 12.84
N THR A 96 -0.02 0.66 12.21
CA THR A 96 -0.64 -0.67 12.07
C THR A 96 -0.75 -1.07 10.60
N GLU A 97 -0.98 -2.37 10.34
CA GLU A 97 -1.31 -2.86 8.99
C GLU A 97 -2.45 -2.06 8.37
N LYS A 98 -3.47 -1.71 9.18
CA LYS A 98 -4.64 -0.95 8.71
C LYS A 98 -4.25 0.44 8.24
N THR A 99 -3.42 1.15 9.00
CA THR A 99 -2.90 2.47 8.59
C THR A 99 -2.13 2.38 7.27
N ILE A 100 -1.23 1.40 7.14
CA ILE A 100 -0.41 1.22 5.93
C ILE A 100 -1.30 0.84 4.73
N THR A 101 -2.27 -0.06 4.93
CA THR A 101 -3.22 -0.49 3.90
C THR A 101 -4.07 0.69 3.41
N THR A 102 -4.57 1.51 4.35
CA THR A 102 -5.34 2.72 4.02
C THR A 102 -4.49 3.74 3.26
N ALA A 103 -3.25 3.98 3.69
CA ALA A 103 -2.32 4.86 2.97
C ALA A 103 -1.99 4.32 1.57
N ALA A 104 -1.74 3.02 1.43
CA ALA A 104 -1.43 2.38 0.15
C ALA A 104 -2.58 2.52 -0.85
N GLY A 105 -3.83 2.44 -0.39
CA GLY A 105 -5.03 2.66 -1.20
C GLY A 105 -5.39 4.13 -1.45
N ASN A 106 -4.73 5.09 -0.81
CA ASN A 106 -5.00 6.52 -1.00
C ASN A 106 -4.45 7.01 -2.35
N THR A 107 -5.35 7.24 -3.31
CA THR A 107 -5.01 7.62 -4.68
C THR A 107 -4.58 9.07 -4.85
N ASN A 108 -4.59 9.89 -3.79
CA ASN A 108 -4.25 11.30 -3.87
C ASN A 108 -2.91 11.62 -3.19
N SER A 109 -2.71 11.12 -1.97
CA SER A 109 -1.54 11.41 -1.13
C SER A 109 -0.85 10.14 -0.61
N GLY A 110 -1.32 8.95 -0.99
CA GLY A 110 -0.84 7.69 -0.41
C GLY A 110 0.66 7.48 -0.50
N LYS A 111 1.29 7.83 -1.64
CA LYS A 111 2.74 7.77 -1.79
C LYS A 111 3.47 8.61 -0.75
N LEU A 112 3.08 9.87 -0.57
CA LEU A 112 3.72 10.79 0.38
C LEU A 112 3.51 10.32 1.83
N ILE A 113 2.32 9.80 2.14
CA ILE A 113 2.03 9.23 3.46
C ILE A 113 2.93 8.02 3.71
N ILE A 114 3.05 7.08 2.78
CA ILE A 114 3.95 5.91 2.91
C ILE A 114 5.41 6.35 3.09
N MET A 115 5.87 7.36 2.34
CA MET A 115 7.22 7.92 2.53
C MET A 115 7.42 8.47 3.95
N LEU A 116 6.45 9.23 4.47
CA LEU A 116 6.49 9.77 5.83
C LEU A 116 6.52 8.66 6.88
N LEU A 117 5.70 7.61 6.71
CA LEU A 117 5.70 6.46 7.63
C LEU A 117 7.05 5.73 7.65
N LEU A 118 7.64 5.53 6.47
CA LEU A 118 8.96 4.92 6.33
C LEU A 118 10.08 5.80 6.89
N GLU A 119 9.96 7.13 6.81
CA GLU A 119 10.93 8.05 7.41
C GLU A 119 10.88 8.03 8.93
N LYS A 120 9.68 8.06 9.51
CA LYS A 120 9.50 8.21 10.97
C LYS A 120 9.55 6.90 11.75
N LYS A 121 9.05 5.79 11.20
CA LYS A 121 8.90 4.49 11.90
C LYS A 121 9.10 3.30 10.95
N SER A 122 10.21 3.30 10.21
CA SER A 122 10.52 2.30 9.16
C SER A 122 10.35 0.84 9.61
N GLU A 123 10.79 0.51 10.81
CA GLU A 123 10.78 -0.82 11.42
C GLU A 123 9.38 -1.33 11.77
N LYS A 124 8.38 -0.45 11.76
CA LYS A 124 6.98 -0.79 11.98
C LYS A 124 6.20 -1.01 10.68
N VAL A 125 6.80 -0.70 9.53
CA VAL A 125 6.13 -0.86 8.23
C VAL A 125 6.33 -2.29 7.72
N VAL A 126 5.27 -3.08 7.81
CA VAL A 126 5.27 -4.48 7.36
C VAL A 126 4.54 -4.61 6.03
N ILE A 127 5.15 -5.32 5.08
CA ILE A 127 4.50 -5.69 3.82
C ILE A 127 3.62 -6.90 4.06
N THR A 128 2.30 -6.72 3.97
CA THR A 128 1.33 -7.80 4.05
C THR A 128 0.56 -7.92 2.74
N LYS A 129 -0.17 -9.04 2.59
CA LYS A 129 -1.08 -9.24 1.47
C LYS A 129 -2.03 -8.06 1.26
N LYS A 130 -2.66 -7.55 2.34
CA LYS A 130 -3.62 -6.44 2.25
C LYS A 130 -2.97 -5.15 1.76
N VAL A 131 -1.75 -4.85 2.24
CA VAL A 131 -0.99 -3.68 1.80
C VAL A 131 -0.68 -3.76 0.31
N VAL A 132 -0.23 -4.92 -0.17
CA VAL A 132 0.10 -5.13 -1.59
C VAL A 132 -1.16 -5.07 -2.46
N GLU A 133 -2.28 -5.62 -2.01
CA GLU A 133 -3.56 -5.54 -2.72
C GLU A 133 -4.10 -4.11 -2.80
N ALA A 134 -3.98 -3.33 -1.71
CA ALA A 134 -4.35 -1.92 -1.70
C ALA A 134 -3.48 -1.10 -2.64
N ALA A 135 -2.15 -1.32 -2.63
CA ALA A 135 -1.24 -0.70 -3.59
C ALA A 135 -1.58 -1.09 -5.02
N ALA A 136 -1.88 -2.36 -5.29
CA ALA A 136 -2.25 -2.82 -6.64
C ALA A 136 -3.56 -2.20 -7.14
N GLY A 137 -4.49 -1.88 -6.24
CA GLY A 137 -5.72 -1.15 -6.57
C GLY A 137 -5.52 0.37 -6.77
N ASN A 138 -4.37 0.91 -6.39
CA ASN A 138 -4.07 2.34 -6.53
C ASN A 138 -3.50 2.64 -7.92
N LEU A 139 -4.37 3.03 -8.85
CA LEU A 139 -4.01 3.29 -10.25
C LEU A 139 -3.04 4.47 -10.45
N ARG A 140 -2.91 5.37 -9.46
CA ARG A 140 -2.10 6.58 -9.60
C ARG A 140 -0.69 6.41 -9.06
N PHE A 141 -0.54 5.74 -7.92
CA PHE A 141 0.74 5.62 -7.21
C PHE A 141 1.08 4.20 -6.76
N GLY A 142 0.26 3.21 -7.10
CA GLY A 142 0.38 1.84 -6.60
C GLY A 142 1.74 1.21 -6.85
N LYS A 143 2.28 1.44 -8.05
CA LYS A 143 3.62 0.99 -8.44
C LYS A 143 4.71 1.64 -7.58
N GLU A 144 4.67 2.96 -7.42
CA GLU A 144 5.65 3.71 -6.61
C GLU A 144 5.57 3.30 -5.15
N ILE A 145 4.36 3.08 -4.62
CA ILE A 145 4.13 2.63 -3.25
C ILE A 145 4.76 1.26 -3.02
N ILE A 146 4.49 0.27 -3.88
CA ILE A 146 5.09 -1.05 -3.69
C ILE A 146 6.61 -1.03 -3.86
N MET A 147 7.15 -0.19 -4.75
CA MET A 147 8.60 -0.02 -4.89
C MET A 147 9.24 0.53 -3.61
N LEU A 148 8.68 1.60 -3.03
CA LEU A 148 9.14 2.15 -1.75
C LEU A 148 9.10 1.12 -0.63
N LEU A 149 8.01 0.35 -0.57
CA LEU A 149 7.83 -0.71 0.41
C LEU A 149 8.79 -1.87 0.22
N LEU A 150 9.28 -2.16 -1.00
CA LEU A 150 10.29 -3.19 -1.24
C LEU A 150 11.73 -2.68 -1.05
N GLU A 151 11.96 -1.37 -1.19
CA GLU A 151 13.30 -0.76 -1.07
C GLU A 151 13.78 -0.62 0.37
N LYS A 152 12.87 -0.29 1.29
CA LYS A 152 13.17 0.08 2.68
C LYS A 152 13.25 -1.03 3.72
N PRO A 153 12.57 -2.19 3.60
CA PRO A 153 12.76 -3.28 4.54
C PRO A 153 14.24 -3.68 4.52
N GLY A 154 14.83 -3.89 5.71
CA GLY A 154 16.18 -4.42 5.79
C GLY A 154 16.30 -5.74 5.04
N ASP A 155 17.52 -6.09 4.62
CA ASP A 155 17.82 -7.29 3.84
C ASP A 155 17.33 -8.61 4.50
N ASP A 156 16.89 -8.58 5.76
CA ASP A 156 16.37 -9.71 6.53
C ASP A 156 14.86 -9.94 6.39
N VAL A 157 14.10 -9.00 5.81
CA VAL A 157 12.65 -9.20 5.65
C VAL A 157 12.38 -10.21 4.53
N ILE A 158 11.83 -11.37 4.90
CA ILE A 158 11.42 -12.41 3.95
C ILE A 158 10.02 -12.08 3.44
N ILE A 159 9.88 -11.93 2.12
CA ILE A 159 8.58 -11.74 1.49
C ILE A 159 7.86 -13.08 1.36
N PRO A 160 6.68 -13.26 1.98
CA PRO A 160 5.90 -14.50 1.85
C PRO A 160 5.56 -14.81 0.40
N LYS A 161 5.54 -16.11 0.06
CA LYS A 161 5.24 -16.61 -1.28
C LYS A 161 3.93 -16.05 -1.86
N GLU A 162 2.89 -15.92 -1.03
CA GLU A 162 1.60 -15.35 -1.44
C GLU A 162 1.71 -13.89 -1.91
N ILE A 163 2.62 -13.10 -1.34
CA ILE A 163 2.87 -11.74 -1.78
C ILE A 163 3.59 -11.73 -3.13
N VAL A 164 4.53 -12.66 -3.36
CA VAL A 164 5.20 -12.83 -4.66
C VAL A 164 4.19 -13.13 -5.77
N VAL A 165 3.20 -13.99 -5.50
CA VAL A 165 2.11 -14.31 -6.46
C VAL A 165 1.34 -13.04 -6.83
N ILE A 166 0.97 -12.22 -5.85
CA ILE A 166 0.22 -10.97 -6.10
C ILE A 166 1.09 -9.98 -6.89
N ILE A 167 2.37 -9.83 -6.53
CA ILE A 167 3.28 -8.92 -7.21
C ILE A 167 3.44 -9.33 -8.68
N ALA A 168 3.71 -10.61 -8.94
CA ALA A 168 3.84 -11.16 -10.29
C ALA A 168 2.55 -11.06 -11.10
N GLY A 169 1.39 -11.12 -10.45
CA GLY A 169 0.07 -11.07 -11.10
C GLY A 169 -0.46 -9.66 -11.38
N LYS A 170 -0.04 -8.64 -10.62
CA LYS A 170 -0.67 -7.30 -10.65
C LYS A 170 0.26 -6.15 -11.01
N PHE A 171 1.58 -6.32 -10.92
CA PHE A 171 2.54 -5.24 -11.18
C PHE A 171 3.39 -5.50 -12.40
N ASP A 172 4.10 -4.47 -12.86
CA ASP A 172 4.94 -4.57 -14.05
C ASP A 172 6.27 -5.30 -13.81
N VAL A 173 7.01 -5.49 -14.89
CA VAL A 173 8.32 -6.16 -14.88
C VAL A 173 9.31 -5.46 -13.94
N LYS A 174 9.23 -4.14 -13.76
CA LYS A 174 10.19 -3.38 -12.92
C LYS A 174 9.99 -3.70 -11.44
N VAL A 175 8.74 -3.79 -10.98
CA VAL A 175 8.44 -4.19 -9.60
C VAL A 175 8.92 -5.63 -9.34
N VAL A 176 8.65 -6.55 -10.27
CA VAL A 176 9.10 -7.95 -10.13
C VAL A 176 10.63 -8.04 -10.12
N ALA A 177 11.32 -7.27 -10.97
CA ALA A 177 12.78 -7.23 -10.98
C ALA A 177 13.35 -6.76 -9.63
N LEU A 178 12.83 -5.66 -9.08
CA LEU A 178 13.23 -5.16 -7.76
C LEU A 178 13.02 -6.21 -6.66
N LEU A 179 11.87 -6.90 -6.68
CA LEU A 179 11.58 -7.97 -5.72
C LEU A 179 12.63 -9.10 -5.77
N LEU A 180 13.00 -9.55 -6.97
CA LEU A 180 14.02 -10.60 -7.16
C LEU A 180 15.43 -10.14 -6.77
N GLU A 181 15.75 -8.87 -6.96
CA GLU A 181 17.02 -8.26 -6.55
C GLU A 181 17.14 -8.20 -5.03
N LYS A 182 16.08 -7.75 -4.35
CA LYS A 182 16.05 -7.60 -2.90
C LYS A 182 16.01 -8.93 -2.15
N GLN A 183 15.28 -9.92 -2.67
CA GLN A 183 15.16 -11.21 -2.00
C GLN A 183 16.17 -12.25 -2.50
N ARG A 184 16.88 -12.00 -3.60
CA ARG A 184 17.86 -12.92 -4.20
C ARG A 184 17.29 -14.34 -4.28
N GLU A 185 18.07 -15.35 -3.90
CA GLU A 185 17.71 -16.76 -3.94
C GLU A 185 16.60 -17.17 -2.95
N ARG A 186 16.15 -16.27 -2.06
CA ARG A 186 15.07 -16.57 -1.10
C ARG A 186 13.71 -16.73 -1.80
N ILE A 187 13.54 -16.20 -3.01
CA ILE A 187 12.32 -16.39 -3.79
C ILE A 187 12.44 -17.63 -4.66
N VAL A 188 11.58 -18.60 -4.37
CA VAL A 188 11.35 -19.76 -5.24
C VAL A 188 10.24 -19.45 -6.23
N ILE A 189 10.52 -19.57 -7.53
CA ILE A 189 9.55 -19.37 -8.60
C ILE A 189 8.70 -20.62 -8.78
N THR A 190 7.63 -20.70 -7.98
CA THR A 190 6.69 -21.83 -8.05
C THR A 190 5.72 -21.72 -9.22
N GLU A 191 5.03 -22.81 -9.55
CA GLU A 191 4.00 -22.83 -10.58
C GLU A 191 2.91 -21.76 -10.37
N GLU A 192 2.50 -21.49 -9.13
CA GLU A 192 1.50 -20.45 -8.83
C GLU A 192 2.01 -19.04 -9.14
N VAL A 193 3.29 -18.76 -8.91
CA VAL A 193 3.93 -17.50 -9.31
C VAL A 193 3.98 -17.39 -10.84
N MET A 194 4.27 -18.50 -11.52
CA MET A 194 4.29 -18.56 -12.99
C MET A 194 2.89 -18.38 -13.60
N LYS A 195 1.85 -18.99 -13.03
CA LYS A 195 0.45 -18.80 -13.46
C LYS A 195 0.01 -17.35 -13.29
N ALA A 196 0.33 -16.75 -12.15
CA ALA A 196 0.04 -15.34 -11.90
C ALA A 196 0.75 -14.42 -12.91
N ALA A 197 2.05 -14.64 -13.15
CA ALA A 197 2.79 -13.92 -14.17
C ALA A 197 2.21 -14.12 -15.57
N ALA A 198 1.86 -15.34 -15.96
CA ALA A 198 1.25 -15.63 -17.25
C ALA A 198 -0.09 -14.89 -17.43
N GLY A 199 -0.89 -14.81 -16.37
CA GLY A 199 -2.17 -14.09 -16.34
C GLY A 199 -2.04 -12.57 -16.32
N ASN A 200 -0.87 -12.01 -16.00
CA ASN A 200 -0.64 -10.57 -15.89
C ASN A 200 -0.55 -9.92 -17.28
N ASN A 201 -1.55 -9.14 -17.67
CA ASN A 201 -1.58 -8.45 -18.95
C ASN A 201 -1.35 -6.94 -18.73
N PRO A 202 -0.43 -6.29 -19.46
CA PRO A 202 0.38 -6.79 -20.59
C PRO A 202 1.76 -7.36 -20.19
N TYR A 203 2.12 -7.35 -18.91
CA TYR A 203 3.51 -7.53 -18.47
C TYR A 203 3.99 -8.98 -18.41
N GLY A 204 3.09 -9.95 -18.47
CA GLY A 204 3.35 -11.36 -18.19
C GLY A 204 4.47 -11.97 -19.01
N ARG A 205 4.55 -11.63 -20.31
CA ARG A 205 5.65 -12.07 -21.17
C ARG A 205 7.02 -11.60 -20.64
N GLY A 206 7.10 -10.33 -20.24
CA GLY A 206 8.34 -9.75 -19.71
C GLY A 206 8.71 -10.34 -18.36
N ILE A 207 7.72 -10.61 -17.51
CA ILE A 207 7.91 -11.23 -16.20
C ILE A 207 8.41 -12.67 -16.33
N ILE A 208 7.78 -13.48 -17.19
CA ILE A 208 8.22 -14.86 -17.45
C ILE A 208 9.65 -14.89 -17.99
N LYS A 209 9.97 -14.00 -18.94
CA LYS A 209 11.33 -13.87 -19.49
C LYS A 209 12.34 -13.53 -18.38
N LEU A 210 12.01 -12.57 -17.52
CA LEU A 210 12.85 -12.18 -16.37
C LEU A 210 13.10 -13.36 -15.42
N PHE A 211 12.07 -14.16 -15.11
CA PHE A 211 12.24 -15.35 -14.27
C PHE A 211 13.20 -16.36 -14.90
N MET A 212 13.10 -16.63 -16.21
CA MET A 212 14.03 -17.53 -16.90
C MET A 212 15.47 -17.01 -16.90
N GLU A 213 15.67 -15.70 -17.08
CA GLU A 213 17.00 -15.10 -17.09
C GLU A 213 17.65 -15.13 -15.70
N LYS A 214 16.87 -14.94 -14.63
CA LYS A 214 17.38 -14.83 -13.26
C LYS A 214 17.35 -16.14 -12.47
N ARG A 215 16.54 -17.12 -12.86
CA ARG A 215 16.28 -18.37 -12.11
C ARG A 215 16.21 -19.61 -13.02
N GLY A 216 16.72 -19.54 -14.24
CA GLY A 216 16.43 -20.45 -15.35
C GLY A 216 16.38 -21.97 -15.07
N GLY A 217 17.24 -22.50 -14.19
CA GLY A 217 17.21 -23.92 -13.83
C GLY A 217 16.02 -24.35 -12.96
N GLU A 218 15.41 -23.42 -12.24
CA GLU A 218 14.32 -23.67 -11.28
C GLU A 218 12.93 -23.44 -11.89
N VAL A 219 12.87 -22.72 -13.02
CA VAL A 219 11.60 -22.28 -13.62
C VAL A 219 11.07 -23.35 -14.57
N ILE A 220 9.91 -23.92 -14.26
CA ILE A 220 9.25 -24.93 -15.10
C ILE A 220 8.02 -24.32 -15.77
N ILE A 221 7.92 -24.44 -17.10
CA ILE A 221 6.69 -24.08 -17.83
C ILE A 221 5.82 -25.32 -18.00
N THR A 222 4.80 -25.43 -17.15
CA THR A 222 3.77 -26.47 -17.24
C THR A 222 2.67 -26.08 -18.24
N GLU A 223 1.81 -27.03 -18.60
CA GLU A 223 0.63 -26.75 -19.44
C GLU A 223 -0.34 -25.80 -18.75
N GLU A 224 -0.49 -25.91 -17.44
CA GLU A 224 -1.33 -25.02 -16.65
C GLU A 224 -0.83 -23.56 -16.68
N VAL A 225 0.48 -23.34 -16.65
CA VAL A 225 1.08 -22.01 -16.86
C VAL A 225 0.74 -21.46 -18.25
N VAL A 226 0.81 -22.30 -19.29
CA VAL A 226 0.43 -21.92 -20.65
C VAL A 226 -1.06 -21.57 -20.73
N ILE A 227 -1.93 -22.37 -20.10
CA ILE A 227 -3.39 -22.14 -20.07
C ILE A 227 -3.72 -20.83 -19.35
N ALA A 228 -3.05 -20.53 -18.24
CA ALA A 228 -3.25 -19.31 -17.46
C ALA A 228 -3.04 -18.05 -18.33
N GLY A 229 -2.00 -18.01 -19.16
CA GLY A 229 -1.79 -16.88 -20.10
C GLY A 229 -2.75 -16.86 -21.29
N VAL A 230 -3.30 -18.00 -21.72
CA VAL A 230 -4.27 -18.08 -22.83
C VAL A 230 -5.64 -17.51 -22.43
N ARG A 231 -6.07 -17.70 -21.18
CA ARG A 231 -7.37 -17.21 -20.69
C ARG A 231 -7.51 -15.68 -20.74
N ASN A 232 -6.42 -14.92 -20.93
CA ASN A 232 -6.41 -13.45 -20.97
C ASN A 232 -6.31 -12.85 -22.41
N LYS A 233 -6.92 -13.51 -23.41
CA LYS A 233 -7.25 -13.01 -24.78
C LYS A 233 -6.12 -12.60 -25.75
N MET A 234 -4.83 -12.78 -25.42
CA MET A 234 -3.72 -12.45 -26.36
C MET A 234 -3.05 -13.70 -26.95
N ILE A 235 -3.31 -13.99 -28.23
CA ILE A 235 -2.74 -15.13 -29.00
C ILE A 235 -1.19 -15.14 -28.97
N GLY A 236 -0.55 -13.97 -28.87
CA GLY A 236 0.91 -13.84 -28.83
C GLY A 236 1.57 -14.47 -27.59
N GLN A 237 0.91 -14.47 -26.43
CA GLN A 237 1.46 -15.08 -25.22
C GLN A 237 1.50 -16.61 -25.33
N LYS A 238 0.49 -17.23 -25.95
CA LYS A 238 0.45 -18.69 -26.18
C LYS A 238 1.65 -19.16 -26.99
N ARG A 239 1.94 -18.50 -28.12
CA ARG A 239 3.06 -18.86 -29.01
C ARG A 239 4.40 -18.73 -28.30
N VAL A 240 4.60 -17.66 -27.53
CA VAL A 240 5.85 -17.43 -26.79
C VAL A 240 6.04 -18.48 -25.69
N MET A 241 5.00 -18.80 -24.90
CA MET A 241 5.13 -19.82 -23.87
C MET A 241 5.37 -21.22 -24.45
N LEU A 242 4.74 -21.54 -25.61
CA LEU A 242 5.01 -22.79 -26.31
C LEU A 242 6.46 -22.87 -26.82
N LEU A 243 6.97 -21.76 -27.38
CA LEU A 243 8.36 -21.67 -27.83
C LEU A 243 9.35 -21.80 -26.67
N MET A 244 9.06 -21.17 -25.53
CA MET A 244 9.89 -21.27 -24.33
C MET A 244 9.87 -22.69 -23.76
N LYS A 245 8.69 -23.35 -23.71
CA LYS A 245 8.56 -24.76 -23.30
C LYS A 245 9.39 -25.67 -24.21
N HIS A 246 9.30 -25.46 -25.53
CA HIS A 246 10.06 -26.24 -26.51
C HIS A 246 11.57 -26.02 -26.37
N GLN A 247 12.03 -24.78 -26.21
CA GLN A 247 13.44 -24.47 -25.97
C GLN A 247 13.98 -25.06 -24.65
N GLN A 248 13.14 -25.17 -23.61
CA GLN A 248 13.52 -25.82 -22.36
C GLN A 248 13.68 -27.34 -22.55
N LEU A 249 12.75 -27.99 -23.25
CA LEU A 249 12.82 -29.43 -23.57
C LEU A 249 14.05 -29.80 -24.41
N LEU A 250 14.51 -28.90 -25.30
CA LEU A 250 15.73 -29.10 -26.10
C LEU A 250 17.02 -28.96 -25.29
N LYS A 251 16.99 -28.35 -24.10
CA LYS A 251 18.15 -28.15 -23.22
C LYS A 251 18.30 -29.22 -22.14
N THR A 252 17.28 -30.04 -21.90
CA THR A 252 17.38 -31.22 -21.03
C THR A 252 18.18 -32.33 -21.73
N PRO A 253 19.28 -32.85 -21.15
CA PRO A 253 20.00 -33.97 -21.72
C PRO A 253 19.06 -35.17 -21.83
N LEU A 254 19.04 -35.83 -23.00
CA LEU A 254 18.47 -37.16 -23.13
C LEU A 254 19.26 -38.09 -22.20
N LEU A 255 18.68 -38.44 -21.05
CA LEU A 255 19.18 -39.56 -20.25
C LEU A 255 18.95 -40.82 -21.09
N SER A 256 20.02 -41.27 -21.75
CA SER A 256 20.17 -42.61 -22.32
C SER A 256 20.44 -43.62 -21.22
#